data_AF-A0A917CTA4-F1
#
_entry.id   AF-A0A917CTA4-F1
#
_cell.length_a   1.000
_cell.length_b   1.000
_cell.length_c   1.000
_cell.angle_alpha   90.00
_cell.angle_beta   90.00
_cell.angle_gamma   90.00
#
_symmetry.space_group_name_H-M   'P 1'
#
loop_
_entity.id
_entity.type
_entity.pdbx_description
1 polymer ?
#
loop_
_entity_poly.entity_id
_entity_poly.type
_entity_poly.pdbx_seq_one_letter_code
_entity_poly.pdbx_strand_id
1 'polypeptide(L)'
;MAYVDLNPIRAGMAKSLCDSEFTSIKERIESKSTDLIPFGKGDNDLPYCLSSYIDLVDETGRVIRDDKAGYISHKLGSALIELDLNPDTWIDELKGFKSIGYSAVGTVSQLKEYSQKTQRKWSVGIRLKPALE
;
A
#
# COMPACT_ATOMS: atom_id res chain seq x y z
N MET A 1 -9.62 8.07 7.31
CA MET A 1 -10.62 7.21 8.01
C MET A 1 -11.46 6.58 6.93
N ALA A 2 -11.54 5.24 6.86
CA ALA A 2 -12.16 4.49 5.76
C ALA A 2 -13.55 5.00 5.33
N TYR A 3 -14.36 5.46 6.28
CA TYR A 3 -15.67 6.07 6.00
C TYR A 3 -15.59 7.25 5.02
N VAL A 4 -14.66 8.19 5.26
CA VAL A 4 -14.47 9.38 4.42
C VAL A 4 -13.90 8.99 3.06
N ASP A 5 -13.02 8.00 3.03
CA ASP A 5 -12.40 7.50 1.81
C ASP A 5 -13.41 6.81 0.88
N LEU A 6 -14.50 6.27 1.44
CA LEU A 6 -15.63 5.71 0.70
C LEU A 6 -16.74 6.74 0.39
N ASN A 7 -16.66 7.99 0.87
CA ASN A 7 -17.75 8.95 0.69
C ASN A 7 -18.02 9.31 -0.78
N PRO A 8 -17.02 9.58 -1.63
CA PRO A 8 -17.28 9.82 -3.05
C PRO A 8 -17.96 8.63 -3.74
N ILE A 9 -17.59 7.41 -3.36
CA ILE A 9 -18.20 6.19 -3.90
C ILE A 9 -19.66 6.07 -3.44
N ARG A 10 -19.93 6.30 -2.15
CA ARG A 10 -21.29 6.30 -1.56
C ARG A 10 -22.19 7.41 -2.13
N ALA A 11 -21.62 8.56 -2.44
CA ALA A 11 -22.31 9.66 -3.10
C ALA A 11 -22.53 9.41 -4.60
N GLY A 12 -22.00 8.31 -5.16
CA GLY A 12 -22.06 8.00 -6.59
C GLY A 12 -21.17 8.89 -7.46
N MET A 13 -20.23 9.61 -6.86
CA MET A 13 -19.27 10.49 -7.55
C MET A 13 -18.03 9.73 -8.03
N ALA A 14 -17.74 8.55 -7.46
CA ALA A 14 -16.61 7.69 -7.79
C ALA A 14 -17.06 6.23 -7.94
N LYS A 15 -16.36 5.46 -8.77
CA LYS A 15 -16.64 4.02 -8.99
C LYS A 15 -15.63 3.08 -8.33
N SER A 16 -14.44 3.61 -8.06
CA SER A 16 -13.30 2.90 -7.45
C SER A 16 -12.63 3.81 -6.42
N LEU A 17 -11.74 3.26 -5.59
CA LEU A 17 -10.93 4.06 -4.67
C LEU A 17 -9.97 4.99 -5.42
N CYS A 18 -9.50 4.56 -6.60
CA CYS A 18 -8.65 5.34 -7.48
C CYS A 18 -9.35 6.62 -7.99
N ASP A 19 -10.68 6.58 -8.12
CA ASP A 19 -11.51 7.71 -8.58
C ASP A 19 -12.08 8.56 -7.41
N SER A 20 -11.72 8.23 -6.17
CA SER A 20 -12.27 8.86 -4.96
C SER A 20 -11.63 10.22 -4.69
N GLU A 21 -11.84 11.18 -5.58
CA GLU A 21 -11.22 12.51 -5.54
C GLU A 21 -11.48 13.25 -4.21
N PHE A 22 -10.51 14.07 -3.81
CA PHE A 22 -10.54 14.87 -2.57
C PHE A 22 -10.64 14.06 -1.26
N THR A 23 -10.20 12.80 -1.27
CA THR A 23 -10.11 11.96 -0.06
C THR A 23 -8.68 11.65 0.32
N SER A 24 -8.48 11.25 1.58
CA SER A 24 -7.17 10.88 2.08
C SER A 24 -6.63 9.60 1.44
N ILE A 25 -7.49 8.68 0.98
CA ILE A 25 -7.03 7.50 0.25
C ILE A 25 -6.46 7.86 -1.11
N LYS A 26 -7.05 8.82 -1.82
CA LYS A 26 -6.53 9.31 -3.10
C LYS A 26 -5.16 9.96 -2.93
N GLU A 27 -5.02 10.85 -1.96
CA GLU A 27 -3.74 11.50 -1.64
C GLU A 27 -2.66 10.48 -1.27
N ARG A 28 -3.00 9.44 -0.48
CA ARG A 28 -2.06 8.36 -0.10
C ARG A 28 -1.65 7.50 -1.29
N ILE A 29 -2.59 7.21 -2.19
CA ILE A 29 -2.32 6.49 -3.43
C ILE A 29 -1.36 7.28 -4.31
N GLU A 30 -1.61 8.57 -4.52
CA GLU A 30 -0.78 9.42 -5.40
C GLU A 30 0.61 9.69 -4.81
N SER A 31 0.68 9.99 -3.51
CA SER A 31 1.95 10.25 -2.82
C SER A 31 2.74 8.98 -2.52
N LYS A 32 2.12 7.80 -2.65
CA LYS A 32 2.68 6.50 -2.25
C LYS A 32 3.20 6.51 -0.79
N SER A 33 2.58 7.32 0.07
CA SER A 33 3.02 7.54 1.45
C SER A 33 2.09 6.87 2.47
N THR A 34 2.69 6.37 3.56
CA THR A 34 1.98 5.74 4.66
C THR A 34 2.11 6.60 5.92
N ASP A 35 1.23 7.60 6.06
CA ASP A 35 0.96 8.27 7.34
C ASP A 35 -0.17 7.56 8.09
N LEU A 36 -0.13 6.22 8.12
CA LEU A 36 -1.13 5.42 8.80
C LEU A 36 -0.72 5.27 10.26
N ILE A 37 -1.68 5.46 11.16
CA ILE A 37 -1.45 5.21 12.58
C ILE A 37 -1.37 3.69 12.76
N PRO A 38 -0.31 3.16 13.39
CA PRO A 38 -0.21 1.73 13.65
C PRO A 38 -1.34 1.28 14.57
N PHE A 39 -1.77 0.02 14.41
CA PHE A 39 -2.68 -0.61 15.36
C PHE A 39 -1.92 -1.00 16.62
N GLY A 40 -1.68 -0.01 17.50
CA GLY A 40 -1.08 -0.18 18.81
C GLY A 40 0.02 0.85 19.14
N LYS A 41 0.80 0.57 20.19
CA LYS A 41 1.91 1.41 20.68
C LYS A 41 3.12 0.60 21.19
N GLY A 42 3.20 -0.71 20.91
CA GLY A 42 4.18 -1.60 21.53
C GLY A 42 4.74 -2.70 20.62
N ASP A 43 5.58 -3.56 21.18
CA ASP A 43 6.34 -4.58 20.44
C ASP A 43 5.48 -5.69 19.79
N ASN A 44 4.18 -5.74 20.11
CA ASN A 44 3.18 -6.67 19.56
C ASN A 44 2.22 -6.00 18.56
N ASP A 45 2.53 -4.80 18.07
CA ASP A 45 1.66 -4.10 17.14
C ASP A 45 1.48 -4.85 15.82
N LEU A 46 0.26 -4.80 15.28
CA LEU A 46 -0.03 -5.38 13.98
C LEU A 46 0.65 -4.50 12.92
N PRO A 47 1.60 -5.03 12.11
CA PRO A 47 2.16 -4.25 11.02
C PRO A 47 1.05 -3.90 10.05
N TYR A 48 0.74 -2.60 9.95
CA TYR A 48 -0.35 -2.12 9.12
C TYR A 48 0.19 -1.15 8.08
N CYS A 49 0.33 -1.65 6.86
CA CYS A 49 0.87 -0.94 5.72
C CYS A 49 -0.23 -0.34 4.84
N LEU A 50 0.17 0.54 3.91
CA LEU A 50 -0.75 1.18 2.98
C LEU A 50 -1.54 0.17 2.12
N SER A 51 -0.90 -0.89 1.63
CA SER A 51 -1.58 -1.93 0.84
C SER A 51 -2.68 -2.63 1.64
N SER A 52 -2.42 -3.02 2.89
CA SER A 52 -3.43 -3.61 3.77
C SER A 52 -4.59 -2.65 4.08
N TYR A 53 -4.31 -1.34 4.17
CA TYR A 53 -5.37 -0.34 4.30
C TYR A 53 -6.22 -0.23 3.05
N ILE A 54 -5.59 -0.15 1.87
CA ILE A 54 -6.30 -0.07 0.59
C ILE A 54 -7.20 -1.31 0.40
N ASP A 55 -6.66 -2.51 0.66
CA ASP A 55 -7.44 -3.76 0.63
C ASP A 55 -8.63 -3.71 1.58
N LEU A 56 -8.42 -3.30 2.83
CA LEU A 56 -9.50 -3.23 3.81
C LEU A 56 -10.62 -2.29 3.33
N VAL A 57 -10.27 -1.11 2.80
CA VAL A 57 -11.24 -0.14 2.33
C VAL A 57 -11.96 -0.63 1.07
N ASP A 58 -11.24 -1.28 0.16
CA ASP A 58 -11.80 -1.82 -1.09
C ASP A 58 -12.81 -2.93 -0.79
N GLU A 59 -12.41 -3.91 0.03
CA GLU A 59 -13.31 -4.98 0.49
C GLU A 59 -14.52 -4.43 1.23
N THR A 60 -14.34 -3.41 2.07
CA THR A 60 -15.46 -2.74 2.76
C THR A 60 -16.44 -2.08 1.78
N GLY A 61 -15.94 -1.47 0.70
CA GLY A 61 -16.79 -0.90 -0.36
C GLY A 61 -17.50 -1.95 -1.21
N ARG A 62 -16.93 -3.15 -1.34
CA ARG A 62 -17.52 -4.29 -2.07
C ARG A 62 -18.64 -4.99 -1.29
N VAL A 63 -18.58 -4.98 0.05
CA VAL A 63 -19.63 -5.57 0.90
C VAL A 63 -20.95 -4.78 0.87
N ILE A 64 -20.94 -3.54 0.37
CA ILE A 64 -22.16 -2.77 0.12
C ILE A 64 -23.02 -3.53 -0.91
N ARG A 65 -24.33 -3.68 -0.67
CA ARG A 65 -25.23 -4.36 -1.61
C ARG A 65 -25.17 -3.72 -3.00
N ASP A 66 -25.21 -4.55 -4.03
CA ASP A 66 -25.13 -4.16 -5.44
C ASP A 66 -26.23 -3.20 -5.91
N ASP A 67 -27.37 -3.19 -5.22
CA ASP A 67 -28.48 -2.28 -5.44
C ASP A 67 -28.36 -0.92 -4.70
N LYS A 68 -27.25 -0.65 -4.03
CA LYS A 68 -27.01 0.58 -3.27
C LYS A 68 -25.93 1.46 -3.90
N ALA A 69 -26.18 2.77 -3.83
CA ALA A 69 -25.16 3.78 -4.07
C ALA A 69 -23.98 3.53 -3.12
N GLY A 70 -22.77 3.43 -3.66
CA GLY A 70 -21.59 3.05 -2.91
C GLY A 70 -21.05 1.65 -3.17
N TYR A 71 -21.76 0.82 -3.93
CA TYR A 71 -21.27 -0.51 -4.30
C TYR A 71 -20.06 -0.44 -5.24
N ILE A 72 -18.97 -1.09 -4.83
CA ILE A 72 -17.83 -1.38 -5.71
C ILE A 72 -18.07 -2.75 -6.35
N SER A 73 -18.16 -2.78 -7.68
CA SER A 73 -18.42 -4.02 -8.42
C SER A 73 -17.28 -5.02 -8.28
N HIS A 74 -17.58 -6.26 -7.91
CA HIS A 74 -16.63 -7.38 -7.96
C HIS A 74 -16.08 -7.67 -9.38
N LYS A 75 -16.63 -7.04 -10.42
CA LYS A 75 -16.06 -7.10 -11.79
C LYS A 75 -14.91 -6.13 -12.01
N LEU A 76 -14.79 -5.08 -11.19
CA LEU A 76 -13.58 -4.25 -11.14
C LEU A 76 -12.44 -5.09 -10.54
N GLY A 77 -11.21 -4.85 -11.01
CA GLY A 77 -10.03 -5.43 -10.35
C GLY A 77 -9.98 -5.00 -8.89
N SER A 78 -9.28 -5.75 -8.04
CA SER A 78 -9.00 -5.23 -6.69
C SER A 78 -8.25 -3.92 -6.81
N ALA A 79 -8.45 -3.01 -5.86
CA ALA A 79 -7.75 -1.73 -5.88
C ALA A 79 -6.23 -1.91 -5.98
N LEU A 80 -5.68 -2.98 -5.40
CA LEU A 80 -4.26 -3.32 -5.55
C LEU A 80 -3.85 -3.64 -7.00
N ILE A 81 -4.66 -4.40 -7.74
CA ILE A 81 -4.37 -4.72 -9.15
C ILE A 81 -4.39 -3.45 -10.00
N GLU A 82 -5.36 -2.56 -9.77
CA GLU A 82 -5.44 -1.28 -10.47
C GLU A 82 -4.26 -0.35 -10.16
N LEU A 83 -3.67 -0.49 -8.97
CA LEU A 83 -2.48 0.25 -8.52
C LEU A 83 -1.15 -0.43 -8.87
N ASP A 84 -1.17 -1.51 -9.66
CA ASP A 84 -0.01 -2.36 -9.99
C ASP A 84 0.71 -2.93 -8.74
N LEU A 85 -0.02 -3.02 -7.61
CA LEU A 85 0.46 -3.57 -6.35
C LEU A 85 0.32 -5.10 -6.39
N ASN A 86 1.36 -5.77 -6.90
CA ASN A 86 1.40 -7.22 -6.95
C ASN A 86 1.55 -7.84 -5.52
N PRO A 87 0.60 -8.66 -5.04
CA PRO A 87 0.65 -9.29 -3.72
C PRO A 87 1.85 -10.22 -3.50
N ASP A 88 2.31 -10.91 -4.55
CA ASP A 88 3.45 -11.81 -4.47
C ASP A 88 4.75 -11.02 -4.28
N THR A 89 4.92 -9.93 -5.03
CA THR A 89 6.05 -9.00 -4.87
C THR A 89 6.05 -8.39 -3.46
N TRP A 90 4.87 -8.04 -2.94
CA TRP A 90 4.71 -7.48 -1.60
C TRP A 90 5.04 -8.47 -0.47
N ILE A 91 4.65 -9.74 -0.61
CA ILE A 91 5.00 -10.79 0.36
C ILE A 91 6.51 -11.02 0.39
N ASP A 92 7.19 -10.93 -0.75
CA ASP A 92 8.65 -11.02 -0.83
C ASP A 92 9.33 -9.83 -0.13
N GLU A 93 8.76 -8.61 -0.22
CA GLU A 93 9.21 -7.42 0.51
C GLU A 93 9.10 -7.59 2.04
N LEU A 94 7.97 -8.11 2.51
CA LEU A 94 7.71 -8.37 3.93
C LEU A 94 8.60 -9.46 4.53
N LYS A 95 8.84 -10.55 3.78
CA LYS A 95 9.71 -11.66 4.21
C LYS A 95 11.17 -11.22 4.35
N GLY A 96 11.63 -10.29 3.48
CA GLY A 96 12.99 -9.78 3.51
C GLY A 96 13.32 -8.88 4.70
N PHE A 97 12.30 -8.18 5.26
CA PHE A 97 12.48 -7.10 6.24
C PHE A 97 12.97 -7.53 7.63
N LYS A 98 12.98 -8.85 7.94
CA LYS A 98 13.43 -9.39 9.24
C LYS A 98 14.47 -10.50 9.14
N SER A 99 14.94 -10.84 7.96
CA SER A 99 16.03 -11.81 7.78
C SER A 99 17.36 -11.20 8.23
N ILE A 100 18.00 -11.82 9.22
CA ILE A 100 19.34 -11.51 9.71
C ILE A 100 20.31 -11.52 8.51
N GLY A 101 20.79 -10.34 8.07
CA GLY A 101 21.80 -10.23 7.02
C GLY A 101 21.59 -9.12 5.99
N TYR A 102 20.39 -8.54 5.89
CA TYR A 102 20.13 -7.43 4.96
C TYR A 102 20.32 -6.09 5.65
N SER A 103 21.26 -5.28 5.15
CA SER A 103 21.59 -3.97 5.76
C SER A 103 20.76 -2.81 5.20
N ALA A 104 20.16 -3.00 4.02
CA ALA A 104 19.37 -2.00 3.30
C ALA A 104 18.44 -2.65 2.26
N VAL A 105 17.35 -1.95 1.94
CA VAL A 105 16.31 -2.36 0.99
C VAL A 105 16.05 -1.18 0.04
N GLY A 106 15.90 -1.45 -1.25
CA GLY A 106 15.63 -0.43 -2.27
C GLY A 106 16.02 -0.87 -3.68
N THR A 107 15.83 0.00 -4.66
CA THR A 107 16.30 -0.21 -6.03
C THR A 107 17.83 -0.30 -6.09
N VAL A 108 18.37 -0.83 -7.19
CA VAL A 108 19.83 -0.92 -7.39
C VAL A 108 20.51 0.46 -7.27
N SER A 109 19.84 1.52 -7.71
CA SER A 109 20.32 2.90 -7.60
C SER A 109 20.39 3.37 -6.16
N GLN A 110 19.32 3.16 -5.38
CA GLN A 110 19.27 3.51 -3.95
C GLN A 110 20.27 2.71 -3.12
N LEU A 111 20.45 1.41 -3.41
CA LEU A 111 21.43 0.58 -2.72
C LEU A 111 22.87 1.03 -3.00
N LYS A 112 23.17 1.49 -4.22
CA LYS A 112 24.47 2.10 -4.53
C LYS A 112 24.69 3.39 -3.74
N GLU A 113 23.69 4.26 -3.69
CA GLU A 113 23.77 5.52 -2.96
C GLU A 113 23.92 5.29 -1.44
N TYR A 114 23.17 4.34 -0.88
CA TYR A 114 23.27 3.92 0.52
C TYR A 114 24.68 3.39 0.85
N SER A 115 25.27 2.56 -0.02
CA SER A 115 26.62 2.03 0.18
C SER A 115 27.67 3.14 0.19
N GLN A 116 27.51 4.17 -0.66
CA GLN A 116 28.39 5.35 -0.68
C GLN A 116 28.23 6.18 0.60
N LYS A 117 27.00 6.43 1.06
CA LYS A 117 26.72 7.20 2.30
C LYS A 117 27.24 6.52 3.56
N THR A 118 27.16 5.19 3.63
CA THR A 118 27.58 4.42 4.81
C THR A 118 29.06 4.03 4.81
N GLN A 119 29.83 4.44 3.79
CA GLN A 119 31.23 4.05 3.57
C GLN A 119 31.47 2.52 3.55
N ARG A 120 30.42 1.74 3.31
CA ARG A 120 30.53 0.28 3.21
C ARG A 120 30.98 -0.10 1.80
N LYS A 121 32.06 -0.89 1.72
CA LYS A 121 32.56 -1.44 0.44
C LYS A 121 31.64 -2.52 -0.14
N TRP A 122 30.88 -3.20 0.73
CA TRP A 122 29.97 -4.27 0.36
C TRP A 122 28.67 -4.14 1.16
N SER A 123 27.55 -4.12 0.47
CA SER A 123 26.21 -4.13 1.06
C SER A 123 25.46 -5.32 0.50
N VAL A 124 24.99 -6.22 1.36
CA VAL A 124 24.06 -7.28 0.97
C VAL A 124 22.66 -6.67 1.06
N GLY A 125 22.07 -6.44 -0.11
CA GLY A 125 20.70 -5.95 -0.25
C GLY A 125 19.88 -6.95 -1.08
N ILE A 126 18.58 -7.00 -0.82
CA ILE A 126 17.65 -7.67 -1.72
C ILE A 126 17.34 -6.69 -2.84
N ARG A 127 17.52 -7.12 -4.09
CA ARG A 127 17.07 -6.33 -5.25
C ARG A 127 15.56 -6.39 -5.30
N LEU A 128 14.90 -5.29 -4.95
CA LEU A 128 13.49 -5.12 -5.22
C LEU A 128 13.28 -4.52 -6.62
N LYS A 129 12.21 -4.96 -7.28
CA LYS A 129 11.51 -4.16 -8.27
C LYS A 129 10.28 -3.63 -7.54
N PRO A 130 10.33 -2.42 -6.96
CA PRO A 130 9.20 -1.90 -6.22
C PRO A 130 8.03 -1.73 -7.19
N ALA A 131 6.84 -2.18 -6.80
CA ALA A 131 5.60 -1.81 -7.51
C ALA A 131 5.34 -0.29 -7.42
N LEU A 132 5.98 0.38 -6.46
CA LEU A 132 5.76 1.77 -6.12
C LEU A 132 6.94 2.71 -6.47
N GLU A 133 7.95 2.29 -7.24
CA GLU A 133 8.99 3.18 -7.79
C GLU A 133 9.13 3.08 -9.31
#